data_AF-A0A529F710-F1
#
_entry.id   AF-A0A529F710-F1
#
_cell.length_a   1.000
_cell.length_b   1.000
_cell.length_c   1.000
_cell.angle_alpha   90.00
_cell.angle_beta   90.00
_cell.angle_gamma   90.00
#
_symmetry.space_group_name_H-M   'P 1'
#
loop_
_entity.id
_entity.type
_entity.pdbx_description
1 polymer ?
#
loop_
_entity_poly.entity_id
_entity_poly.type
_entity_poly.pdbx_seq_one_letter_code
_entity_poly.pdbx_strand_id
1 'polypeptide(L)' 'VFFISSKVVETLAESSFDGKDGLQPRLALSWEGAADGLSVTFKLRDGVKWHDGKPFTSADVAFSALQVWKPL' A
#
# COMPACT_ATOMS: atom_id res chain seq x y z
N VAL A 1 17.08 -17.08 -8.19
CA VAL A 1 17.58 -16.03 -7.26
C VAL A 1 16.38 -15.44 -6.56
N PHE A 2 16.27 -15.67 -5.26
CA PHE A 2 15.07 -15.41 -4.46
C PHE A 2 14.80 -13.90 -4.32
N PHE A 3 13.54 -13.49 -4.45
CA PHE A 3 13.08 -12.11 -4.31
C PHE A 3 13.32 -11.60 -2.88
N ILE A 4 14.44 -10.93 -2.64
CA ILE A 4 14.77 -10.34 -1.33
C ILE A 4 13.78 -9.22 -0.97
N SER A 5 13.27 -8.47 -1.96
CA SER A 5 12.42 -7.31 -1.70
C SER A 5 11.13 -7.65 -0.96
N SER A 6 10.45 -8.76 -1.29
CA SER A 6 9.22 -9.18 -0.62
C SER A 6 9.43 -9.69 0.80
N LYS A 7 10.68 -9.86 1.23
CA LYS A 7 11.04 -10.18 2.63
C LYS A 7 11.31 -8.93 3.47
N VAL A 8 11.49 -7.77 2.83
CA VAL A 8 11.88 -6.52 3.48
C VAL A 8 10.76 -5.48 3.44
N VAL A 9 9.98 -5.45 2.36
CA VAL A 9 8.91 -4.48 2.11
C VAL A 9 7.58 -5.20 1.96
N GLU A 10 6.53 -4.64 2.55
CA GLU A 10 5.14 -5.07 2.41
C GLU A 10 4.37 -4.07 1.52
N THR A 11 3.43 -4.55 0.70
CA THR A 11 2.59 -3.72 -0.18
C THR A 11 1.35 -3.18 0.55
N LEU A 12 0.61 -2.26 -0.08
CA LEU A 12 -0.70 -1.85 0.43
C LEU A 12 -1.73 -2.98 0.34
N ALA A 13 -1.74 -3.68 -0.80
CA ALA A 13 -2.55 -4.86 -1.05
C ALA A 13 -1.76 -5.81 -1.96
N GLU A 14 -2.19 -7.06 -2.02
CA GLU A 14 -1.68 -8.04 -2.97
C GLU A 14 -2.83 -8.68 -3.76
N SER A 15 -2.54 -9.18 -4.95
CA SER A 15 -3.51 -9.91 -5.74
C SER A 15 -3.90 -11.22 -5.07
N SER A 16 -5.20 -11.50 -4.99
CA SER A 16 -5.71 -12.78 -4.50
C SER A 16 -6.96 -13.22 -5.26
N PHE A 17 -7.14 -14.54 -5.38
CA PHE A 17 -8.34 -15.15 -5.97
C PHE A 17 -9.56 -15.07 -5.06
N ASP A 18 -9.35 -15.00 -3.73
CA ASP A 18 -10.41 -14.94 -2.73
C ASP A 18 -10.69 -13.51 -2.21
N GLY A 19 -9.83 -12.56 -2.59
CA GLY A 19 -9.88 -11.19 -2.12
C GLY A 19 -11.03 -10.40 -2.74
N LYS A 20 -11.60 -9.47 -1.97
CA LYS A 20 -12.55 -8.50 -2.52
C LYS A 20 -11.85 -7.70 -3.63
N ASP A 21 -12.52 -7.56 -4.77
CA ASP A 21 -11.98 -6.89 -5.96
C ASP A 21 -10.68 -7.53 -6.51
N GLY A 22 -10.45 -8.82 -6.19
CA GLY A 22 -9.23 -9.55 -6.54
C GLY A 22 -8.01 -9.15 -5.71
N LEU A 23 -8.22 -8.50 -4.55
CA LEU A 23 -7.16 -7.97 -3.70
C LEU A 23 -7.31 -8.43 -2.25
N GLN A 24 -6.20 -8.82 -1.64
CA GLN A 24 -6.09 -9.11 -0.21
C GLN A 24 -5.43 -7.94 0.53
N PRO A 25 -6.00 -7.49 1.67
CA PRO A 25 -5.40 -6.47 2.51
C PRO A 25 -3.98 -6.81 2.99
N ARG A 26 -3.11 -5.80 2.97
CA ARG A 26 -1.78 -5.82 3.58
C ARG A 26 -1.65 -4.57 4.45
N LEU A 27 -0.80 -3.60 4.09
CA LEU A 27 -0.69 -2.34 4.84
C LEU A 27 -1.95 -1.45 4.74
N ALA A 28 -2.77 -1.62 3.70
CA ALA A 28 -4.11 -1.05 3.61
C ALA A 28 -5.16 -2.12 3.99
N LEU A 29 -6.01 -1.79 4.97
CA LEU A 29 -7.11 -2.62 5.45
C LEU A 29 -8.32 -2.59 4.51
N SER A 30 -8.54 -1.45 3.85
CA SER A 30 -9.61 -1.26 2.88
C SER A 30 -9.29 -0.11 1.93
N TRP A 31 -10.02 -0.06 0.82
CA TRP A 31 -9.95 0.99 -0.19
C TRP A 31 -11.34 1.35 -0.69
N GLU A 32 -11.52 2.61 -1.07
CA GLU A 32 -12.76 3.13 -1.63
C GLU A 32 -12.43 4.09 -2.77
N GLY A 33 -12.94 3.80 -3.97
CA GLY A 33 -12.80 4.67 -5.14
C GLY A 33 -13.90 5.74 -5.16
N ALA A 34 -13.53 6.97 -5.51
CA ALA A 34 -14.50 8.02 -5.74
C ALA A 34 -15.32 7.76 -7.01
N ALA A 35 -16.54 8.32 -7.04
CA ALA A 35 -17.47 8.12 -8.16
C ALA A 35 -16.95 8.65 -9.51
N ASP A 36 -16.02 9.62 -9.49
CA ASP A 36 -15.37 10.17 -10.68
C ASP A 36 -14.21 9.31 -11.20
N GLY A 37 -13.78 8.30 -10.44
CA GLY A 37 -12.64 7.43 -10.77
C GLY A 37 -11.29 8.13 -10.67
N LEU A 38 -11.21 9.35 -10.13
CA LEU A 38 -9.98 10.14 -10.08
C LEU A 38 -9.27 10.08 -8.72
N SER A 39 -9.91 9.50 -7.70
CA SER A 39 -9.30 9.34 -6.38
C SER A 39 -9.66 8.01 -5.73
N VAL A 40 -8.76 7.52 -4.89
CA VAL A 40 -8.93 6.33 -4.06
C VAL A 40 -8.50 6.66 -2.64
N THR A 41 -9.33 6.35 -1.66
CA THR A 41 -9.03 6.49 -0.25
C THR A 41 -8.62 5.13 0.32
N PHE A 42 -7.45 5.06 0.97
CA PHE A 42 -6.97 3.86 1.65
C PHE A 42 -7.08 4.02 3.18
N LYS A 43 -7.63 3.02 3.86
CA LYS A 43 -7.53 2.91 5.33
C LYS A 43 -6.29 2.10 5.68
N LEU A 44 -5.29 2.75 6.30
CA LEU A 44 -4.03 2.10 6.65
C LEU A 44 -4.15 1.30 7.96
N ARG A 45 -3.31 0.28 8.09
CA ARG A 45 -3.17 -0.50 9.32
C ARG A 45 -2.50 0.35 10.42
N ASP A 46 -3.13 0.41 11.58
CA ASP A 46 -2.60 1.15 12.73
C ASP A 46 -1.43 0.41 13.40
N GLY A 47 -0.55 1.18 14.05
CA GLY A 47 0.53 0.65 14.88
C GLY A 47 1.70 0.02 14.10
N VAL A 48 1.70 0.11 12.76
CA VAL A 48 2.81 -0.36 11.93
C VAL A 48 4.03 0.55 12.12
N LYS A 49 5.20 -0.07 12.22
CA LYS A 49 6.48 0.63 12.33
C LYS A 49 7.43 0.15 11.24
N TRP A 50 8.26 1.06 10.77
CA TRP A 50 9.44 0.74 9.98
C TRP A 50 10.47 -0.02 10.81
N HIS A 51 11.41 -0.66 10.13
CA HIS A 51 12.49 -1.42 10.78
C HIS A 51 13.40 -0.56 11.67
N ASP A 52 13.40 0.76 11.49
CA ASP A 52 14.09 1.74 12.36
C ASP A 52 13.24 2.23 13.54
N GLY A 53 12.02 1.70 13.70
CA GLY A 53 11.10 2.00 14.79
C GLY A 53 10.18 3.21 14.54
N LYS A 54 10.36 3.96 13.46
CA LYS A 54 9.45 5.08 13.12
C LYS A 54 8.06 4.57 12.74
N PRO A 55 6.98 5.31 13.06
CA PRO A 55 5.64 4.92 12.65
C PRO A 55 5.50 5.00 11.13
N PHE A 56 4.81 4.02 10.55
CA PHE A 56 4.34 4.08 9.17
C PHE A 56 3.07 4.93 9.08
N THR A 57 3.02 5.83 8.09
CA THR A 57 1.91 6.78 7.93
C THR A 57 1.51 6.98 6.46
N SER A 58 0.42 7.71 6.22
CA SER A 58 -0.01 8.08 4.86
C SER A 58 1.03 8.94 4.12
N ALA A 59 1.92 9.63 4.83
CA ALA A 59 3.01 10.38 4.20
C ALA A 59 4.00 9.47 3.46
N ASP A 60 4.27 8.27 3.98
CA ASP A 60 5.15 7.30 3.35
C ASP A 60 4.52 6.74 2.06
N VAL A 61 3.21 6.50 2.10
CA VAL A 61 2.43 6.07 0.93
C VAL A 61 2.46 7.13 -0.16
N ALA A 62 2.20 8.39 0.20
CA ALA A 62 2.25 9.51 -0.72
C ALA A 62 3.65 9.67 -1.32
N PHE A 63 4.71 9.58 -0.51
CA PHE A 63 6.08 9.61 -1.00
C PHE A 63 6.33 8.53 -2.05
N SER A 64 5.99 7.27 -1.77
CA SER A 64 6.20 6.18 -2.73
C SER A 64 5.39 6.38 -4.02
N ALA A 65 4.10 6.72 -3.92
CA ALA A 65 3.25 6.95 -5.09
C ALA A 65 3.78 8.09 -5.97
N LEU A 66 4.15 9.22 -5.35
CA LEU A 66 4.67 10.40 -6.05
C LEU A 66 6.07 10.18 -6.62
N GLN A 67 6.86 9.24 -6.11
CA GLN A 67 8.15 8.87 -6.70
C GLN A 67 7.97 7.92 -7.89
N VAL A 68 7.05 6.96 -7.80
CA VAL A 68 6.79 5.99 -8.87
C VAL A 68 6.07 6.63 -10.05
N TRP A 69 5.14 7.55 -9.80
CA TRP A 69 4.32 8.19 -10.83
C TRP A 69 4.86 9.53 -11.34
N LYS A 70 6.14 9.83 -11.08
CA LYS A 70 6.76 11.00 -11.72
C LYS A 70 6.70 10.80 -13.24
N PRO A 71 6.19 11.78 -14.00
CA PRO A 71 6.51 11.87 -15.41
C PRO A 71 8.04 11.88 -15.55
N LEU A 72 8.57 11.05 -16.46
CA LEU A 72 9.99 11.03 -16.81
C LEU A 72 10.46 12.41 -17.29
#